data_AF-A0A7V7NX73-F1
#
_entry.id   AF-A0A7V7NX73-F1
#
_cell.length_a   1.000
_cell.length_b   1.000
_cell.length_c   1.000
_cell.angle_alpha   90.00
_cell.angle_beta   90.00
_cell.angle_gamma   90.00
#
_symmetry.space_group_name_H-M   'P 1'
#
loop_
_entity.id
_entity.type
_entity.pdbx_description
1 polymer ?
#
loop_
_entity_poly.entity_id
_entity_poly.type
_entity_poly.pdbx_seq_one_letter_code
_entity_poly.pdbx_strand_id
1 'polypeptide(L)'
;MWNNHELEYLRKKAGILPTKEIAKNLNKSYANVRKQASNENLSLFISKIPKEKIELANQMIKAEKNAAAIVRKTGLSHCYIHNLKFKKIKHLNKSKKKVDEEKIRQTLNSIFV
;
A
#
# COMPACT_ATOMS: atom_id res chain seq x y z
N MET A 1 17.84 -24.35 0.10
CA MET A 1 17.71 -24.58 -1.36
C MET A 1 16.40 -23.96 -1.84
N TRP A 2 16.37 -23.44 -3.07
CA TRP A 2 15.17 -22.88 -3.71
C TRP A 2 14.61 -23.89 -4.72
N ASN A 3 13.29 -24.09 -4.73
CA ASN A 3 12.63 -24.90 -5.76
C ASN A 3 11.96 -24.01 -6.83
N ASN A 4 11.53 -24.61 -7.94
CA ASN A 4 10.92 -23.89 -9.06
C ASN A 4 9.64 -23.14 -8.65
N HIS A 5 8.80 -23.74 -7.81
CA HIS A 5 7.57 -23.09 -7.34
C HIS A 5 7.86 -21.86 -6.46
N GLU A 6 8.87 -21.92 -5.61
CA GLU A 6 9.31 -20.79 -4.77
C GLU A 6 9.85 -19.65 -5.64
N LEU A 7 10.60 -19.97 -6.70
CA LEU A 7 11.12 -18.99 -7.66
C LEU A 7 10.00 -18.33 -8.47
N GLU A 8 9.06 -19.11 -8.99
CA GLU A 8 7.88 -18.59 -9.68
C GLU A 8 7.05 -17.68 -8.77
N TYR A 9 6.86 -18.08 -7.50
CA TYR A 9 6.18 -17.27 -6.53
C TYR A 9 6.91 -15.94 -6.28
N LEU A 10 8.24 -15.99 -6.10
CA LEU A 10 9.06 -14.79 -5.93
C LEU A 10 8.93 -13.85 -7.13
N ARG A 11 9.04 -14.37 -8.36
CA ARG A 11 8.87 -13.59 -9.60
C ARG A 11 7.50 -12.94 -9.69
N LYS A 12 6.43 -13.69 -9.37
CA LYS A 12 5.06 -13.20 -9.41
C LYS A 12 4.75 -12.15 -8.35
N LYS A 13 5.46 -12.17 -7.20
CA LYS A 13 5.15 -11.30 -6.05
C LYS A 13 6.16 -10.18 -5.83
N ALA A 14 7.33 -10.22 -6.46
CA ALA A 14 8.32 -9.15 -6.42
C ALA A 14 7.70 -7.83 -6.89
N GLY A 15 7.96 -6.75 -6.15
CA GLY A 15 7.40 -5.42 -6.40
C GLY A 15 5.91 -5.26 -6.09
N ILE A 16 5.19 -6.34 -5.73
CA ILE A 16 3.77 -6.32 -5.37
C ILE A 16 3.60 -6.48 -3.86
N LEU A 17 4.27 -7.48 -3.27
CA LEU A 17 4.18 -7.78 -1.84
C LEU A 17 5.42 -7.32 -1.08
N PRO A 18 5.26 -6.91 0.20
CA PRO A 18 6.39 -6.68 1.09
C PRO A 18 7.28 -7.92 1.17
N THR A 19 8.60 -7.71 1.19
CA THR A 19 9.58 -8.78 1.41
C THR A 19 9.24 -9.62 2.64
N LYS A 20 8.63 -8.99 3.65
CA LYS A 20 8.16 -9.67 4.85
C LYS A 20 7.09 -10.72 4.58
N GLU A 21 6.09 -10.38 3.77
CA GLU A 21 5.00 -11.30 3.41
C GLU A 21 5.52 -12.41 2.49
N ILE A 22 6.39 -12.06 1.53
CA ILE A 22 7.00 -13.04 0.63
C ILE A 22 7.81 -14.06 1.45
N ALA A 23 8.65 -13.59 2.36
CA ALA A 23 9.45 -14.43 3.25
C ALA A 23 8.59 -15.34 4.13
N LYS A 24 7.50 -14.81 4.69
CA LYS A 24 6.54 -15.58 5.48
C LYS A 24 5.90 -16.69 4.65
N ASN A 25 5.44 -16.39 3.44
CA ASN A 25 4.75 -17.36 2.58
C ASN A 25 5.70 -18.44 2.01
N LEU A 26 6.97 -18.09 1.79
CA LEU A 26 8.01 -19.04 1.35
C LEU A 26 8.69 -19.77 2.51
N ASN A 27 8.34 -19.44 3.76
CA ASN A 27 9.03 -19.90 4.96
C ASN A 27 10.57 -19.72 4.88
N LYS A 28 11.01 -18.56 4.38
CA LYS A 28 12.45 -18.20 4.27
C LYS A 28 12.74 -16.94 5.09
N SER A 29 14.01 -16.70 5.37
CA SER A 29 14.45 -15.44 5.98
C SER A 29 14.40 -14.28 4.98
N TYR A 30 14.24 -13.04 5.48
CA TYR A 30 14.25 -11.84 4.64
C TYR A 30 15.54 -11.69 3.83
N ALA A 31 16.68 -12.04 4.44
CA ALA A 31 17.99 -11.98 3.79
C ALA A 31 18.07 -12.96 2.60
N ASN A 32 17.52 -14.17 2.76
CA ASN A 32 17.49 -15.16 1.69
C ASN A 32 16.61 -14.70 0.52
N VAL A 33 15.43 -14.15 0.81
CA VAL A 33 14.55 -13.58 -0.24
C VAL A 33 15.22 -12.43 -0.98
N ARG A 34 15.90 -11.52 -0.28
CA ARG A 34 16.64 -10.41 -0.92
C ARG A 34 17.77 -10.91 -1.80
N LYS A 35 18.59 -11.84 -1.28
CA LYS A 35 19.69 -12.44 -2.04
C LYS A 35 19.19 -13.13 -3.31
N GLN A 36 18.11 -13.91 -3.20
CA GLN A 36 17.56 -14.58 -4.37
C GLN A 36 16.94 -13.59 -5.37
N ALA A 37 16.23 -12.56 -4.90
CA ALA A 37 15.69 -11.53 -5.79
C ALA A 37 16.81 -10.81 -6.55
N SER A 38 17.94 -10.51 -5.90
CA SER A 38 19.13 -9.97 -6.56
C SER A 38 19.68 -10.91 -7.62
N ASN A 39 19.81 -12.22 -7.30
CA ASN A 39 20.30 -13.22 -8.27
C ASN A 39 19.39 -13.34 -9.51
N GLU A 40 18.09 -13.15 -9.32
CA GLU A 40 17.07 -13.20 -10.38
C GLU A 40 16.85 -11.83 -11.08
N ASN A 41 17.63 -10.80 -10.72
CA ASN A 41 17.45 -9.41 -11.18
C ASN A 41 16.02 -8.86 -10.97
N LEU A 42 15.37 -9.24 -9.87
CA LEU A 42 14.03 -8.80 -9.51
C LEU A 42 14.06 -7.61 -8.54
N SER A 43 13.28 -6.58 -8.84
CA SER A 43 13.07 -5.47 -7.90
C SER A 43 12.04 -5.83 -6.84
N LEU A 44 12.44 -5.75 -5.57
CA LEU A 44 11.52 -5.89 -4.42
C LEU A 44 10.83 -4.58 -4.04
N PHE A 45 11.10 -3.48 -4.76
CA PHE A 45 10.52 -2.18 -4.46
C PHE A 45 9.05 -2.13 -4.83
N ILE A 46 8.19 -1.83 -3.86
CA ILE A 46 6.75 -1.70 -4.06
C ILE A 46 6.43 -0.27 -4.45
N SER A 47 6.11 -0.06 -5.73
CA SER A 47 5.73 1.26 -6.24
C SER A 47 4.31 1.66 -5.85
N LYS A 48 3.40 0.68 -5.68
CA LYS A 48 1.98 0.91 -5.39
C LYS A 48 1.52 0.09 -4.19
N ILE A 49 1.05 0.78 -3.15
CA ILE A 49 0.43 0.15 -2.00
C ILE A 49 -0.97 -0.36 -2.40
N PRO A 50 -1.35 -1.61 -2.06
CA PRO A 50 -2.68 -2.14 -2.35
C PRO A 50 -3.79 -1.26 -1.74
N LYS A 51 -4.84 -0.98 -2.52
CA LYS A 51 -5.98 -0.13 -2.10
C LYS A 51 -6.69 -0.70 -0.88
N GLU A 52 -6.88 -2.01 -0.84
CA GLU A 52 -7.51 -2.74 0.28
C GLU A 52 -6.84 -2.42 1.63
N LYS A 53 -5.51 -2.37 1.66
CA LYS A 53 -4.75 -2.05 2.88
C LYS A 53 -4.95 -0.61 3.32
N ILE A 54 -5.08 0.31 2.36
CA ILE A 54 -5.33 1.73 2.61
C ILE A 54 -6.76 1.93 3.15
N GLU A 55 -7.74 1.26 2.56
CA GLU A 55 -9.14 1.30 3.00
C GLU A 55 -9.28 0.74 4.41
N LEU A 56 -8.68 -0.41 4.69
CA LEU A 56 -8.66 -1.00 6.02
C LEU A 56 -8.01 -0.05 7.04
N ALA A 57 -6.89 0.59 6.68
CA ALA A 57 -6.24 1.58 7.53
C ALA A 57 -7.16 2.78 7.82
N ASN A 58 -7.84 3.31 6.79
CA ASN A 58 -8.78 4.43 6.94
C ASN A 58 -9.97 4.08 7.83
N GLN A 59 -10.53 2.86 7.68
CA GLN A 59 -11.60 2.38 8.56
C GLN A 59 -11.14 2.31 10.02
N MET A 60 -9.92 1.81 10.27
CA MET A 60 -9.38 1.74 11.63
C MET A 60 -9.01 3.10 12.21
N ILE A 61 -8.56 4.06 11.38
CA ILE A 61 -8.34 5.45 11.78
C ILE A 61 -9.67 6.10 12.18
N LYS A 62 -10.74 5.86 11.41
CA LYS A 62 -12.09 6.36 11.73
C LYS A 62 -12.63 5.76 13.03
N ALA A 63 -12.28 4.53 13.34
CA ALA A 63 -12.63 3.84 14.59
C ALA A 63 -11.67 4.17 15.76
N GLU A 64 -10.89 5.25 15.67
CA GLU A 64 -9.96 5.75 16.71
C GLU A 64 -8.94 4.72 17.25
N LYS A 65 -8.58 3.71 16.44
CA LYS A 65 -7.60 2.72 16.87
C LYS A 65 -6.20 3.31 16.92
N ASN A 66 -5.43 2.87 17.92
CA ASN A 66 -4.01 3.24 18.06
C ASN A 66 -3.22 2.89 16.78
N ALA A 67 -2.33 3.78 16.34
CA ALA A 67 -1.46 3.59 15.18
C ALA A 67 -0.71 2.25 15.21
N ALA A 68 -0.24 1.81 16.39
CA ALA A 68 0.44 0.53 16.53
C ALA A 68 -0.47 -0.68 16.21
N ALA A 69 -1.76 -0.60 16.52
CA ALA A 69 -2.73 -1.64 16.15
C ALA A 69 -2.98 -1.66 14.64
N ILE A 70 -3.03 -0.47 14.01
CA ILE A 70 -3.22 -0.33 12.56
C ILE A 70 -2.01 -0.89 11.81
N VAL A 71 -0.79 -0.58 12.24
CA VAL A 71 0.46 -1.13 11.67
C VAL A 71 0.44 -2.65 11.71
N ARG A 72 0.13 -3.25 12.87
CA ARG A 72 0.11 -4.71 13.04
C ARG A 72 -0.88 -5.39 12.11
N LYS A 73 -2.04 -4.77 11.88
CA LYS A 73 -3.12 -5.37 11.10
C LYS A 73 -2.99 -5.15 9.59
N THR A 74 -2.53 -3.97 9.17
CA THR A 74 -2.42 -3.61 7.75
C THR A 74 -1.05 -3.95 7.16
N GLY A 75 -0.01 -4.05 8.00
CA GLY A 75 1.37 -4.21 7.57
C GLY A 75 1.97 -2.94 6.94
N LEU A 76 1.28 -1.79 7.05
CA LEU A 76 1.78 -0.51 6.57
C LEU A 76 2.78 0.09 7.56
N SER A 77 3.70 0.91 7.07
CA SER A 77 4.69 1.55 7.94
C SER A 77 4.03 2.55 8.89
N HIS A 78 4.63 2.73 10.07
CA HIS A 78 4.14 3.70 11.06
C HIS A 78 4.07 5.12 10.49
N CYS A 79 5.10 5.52 9.74
CA CYS A 79 5.15 6.82 9.05
C CYS A 79 4.01 6.97 8.02
N TYR A 80 3.69 5.92 7.28
CA TYR A 80 2.59 5.95 6.30
C TYR A 80 1.22 6.14 6.98
N ILE A 81 0.95 5.43 8.08
CA ILE A 81 -0.29 5.59 8.85
C ILE A 81 -0.40 6.98 9.47
N HIS A 82 0.70 7.51 9.98
CA HIS A 82 0.74 8.89 10.48
C HIS A 82 0.40 9.89 9.36
N ASN A 83 1.00 9.73 8.18
CA ASN A 83 0.72 10.59 7.04
C ASN A 83 -0.72 10.45 6.51
N LEU A 84 -1.31 9.26 6.58
CA LEU A 84 -2.74 9.04 6.31
C LEU A 84 -3.61 9.79 7.32
N LYS A 85 -3.35 9.64 8.63
CA LYS A 85 -4.13 10.27 9.70
C LYS A 85 -4.14 11.80 9.58
N PHE A 86 -2.98 12.39 9.28
CA PHE A 86 -2.84 13.85 9.15
C PHE A 86 -3.04 14.38 7.72
N LYS A 87 -3.55 13.55 6.79
CA LYS A 87 -3.81 13.92 5.39
C LYS A 87 -2.61 14.57 4.68
N LYS A 88 -1.38 14.20 5.06
CA LYS A 88 -0.14 14.77 4.50
C LYS A 88 0.24 14.19 3.13
N ILE A 89 -0.52 13.22 2.64
CA ILE A 89 -0.24 12.53 1.37
C ILE A 89 -0.77 13.36 0.19
N LYS A 90 0.13 14.15 -0.42
CA LYS A 90 -0.18 15.10 -1.51
C LYS A 90 -0.96 14.48 -2.69
N HIS A 91 -0.64 13.24 -3.07
CA HIS A 91 -1.29 12.58 -4.21
C HIS A 91 -2.72 12.11 -3.93
N LEU A 92 -3.08 11.84 -2.66
CA LEU A 92 -4.46 11.54 -2.27
C LEU A 92 -5.33 12.81 -2.24
N ASN A 93 -4.75 13.96 -1.91
CA ASN A 93 -5.48 15.22 -1.86
C ASN A 93 -5.75 15.83 -3.25
N LYS A 94 -4.90 15.53 -4.25
CA LYS A 94 -5.09 16.01 -5.63
C LYS A 94 -6.38 15.50 -6.28
N SER A 95 -6.83 14.27 -5.98
CA SER A 95 -8.06 13.74 -6.58
C SER A 95 -9.32 14.35 -5.98
N LYS A 96 -9.33 14.61 -4.66
CA LYS A 96 -10.47 15.29 -3.99
C LYS A 96 -10.71 16.69 -4.56
N LYS A 97 -9.66 17.47 -4.75
CA LYS A 97 -9.78 18.83 -5.28
C LYS A 97 -10.47 18.88 -6.65
N LYS A 98 -10.16 17.94 -7.55
CA LYS A 98 -10.80 17.87 -8.87
C LYS A 98 -12.29 17.48 -8.80
N VAL A 99 -12.64 16.52 -7.94
CA VAL A 99 -14.03 16.08 -7.78
C VAL A 99 -14.89 17.18 -7.15
N ASP A 100 -14.35 17.92 -6.18
CA ASP A 100 -15.06 19.05 -5.57
C ASP A 100 -15.24 20.20 -6.57
N GLU A 101 -14.24 20.52 -7.39
CA GLU A 101 -14.34 21.52 -8.46
C GLU A 101 -15.40 21.15 -9.51
N GLU A 102 -15.51 19.88 -9.86
CA GLU A 102 -16.47 19.39 -10.85
C GLU A 102 -17.91 19.38 -10.30
N LYS A 103 -18.10 19.01 -9.03
CA LYS A 103 -19.38 19.18 -8.34
C LYS A 103 -19.80 20.64 -8.24
N ILE A 104 -18.88 21.55 -7.87
CA ILE A 104 -19.17 22.98 -7.78
C ILE A 104 -19.60 23.53 -9.16
N ARG A 105 -18.94 23.11 -10.25
CA ARG A 105 -19.34 23.46 -11.62
C ARG A 105 -20.73 22.96 -11.98
N GLN A 106 -21.07 21.72 -11.64
CA GLN A 106 -22.41 21.16 -11.88
C GLN A 106 -23.49 21.93 -11.09
N THR A 107 -23.24 22.24 -9.82
CA THR A 107 -24.19 23.02 -9.00
C THR A 107 -24.37 24.44 -9.53
N LEU A 108 -23.29 25.11 -9.95
CA LEU A 108 -23.37 26.45 -10.54
C LEU A 108 -24.14 26.45 -11.86
N ASN A 109 -23.94 25.44 -12.71
CA ASN A 109 -24.67 25.30 -13.96
C ASN A 109 -26.16 24.99 -13.74
N SER A 110 -26.55 24.31 -12.65
CA SER A 110 -27.96 24.07 -12.32
C SER A 110 -28.69 25.26 -11.70
N ILE A 111 -27.97 26.29 -11.24
CA ILE A 111 -28.55 27.52 -10.65
C ILE A 111 -28.78 28.60 -11.71
N PHE A 112 -28.00 28.57 -12.80
CA PHE A 112 -28.06 29.56 -13.89
C PHE A 112 -28.90 29.12 -15.11
N VAL A 113 -29.66 28.02 -14.98
CA VAL A 113 -30.69 27.54 -15.93
C VAL A 113 -32.05 27.69 -15.27
#